data_AF-A0A8J5QPS6-F1
#
_entry.id   AF-A0A8J5QPS6-F1
#
_cell.length_a   1.000
_cell.length_b   1.000
_cell.length_c   1.000
_cell.angle_alpha   90.00
_cell.angle_beta   90.00
_cell.angle_gamma   90.00
#
_symmetry.space_group_name_H-M   'P 1'
#
loop_
_entity.id
_entity.type
_entity.pdbx_description
1 polymer ?
#
loop_
_entity_poly.entity_id
_entity_poly.type
_entity_poly.pdbx_seq_one_letter_code
_entity_poly.pdbx_strand_id
1 'polypeptide(L)'
;MVPVCPHAGGVGLCEMVQHLQMWDYVSLSGTTENRVIEYVDQQHEHFLTPTVVKNAHYMPPKSPGYSTQFKDQTILDYEYPHGREWQSMFKQGIYKFN
;
A
#
# COMPACT_ATOMS: atom_id res chain seq x y z
N MET A 1 15.55 -0.60 -23.25
CA MET A 1 14.63 0.18 -22.39
C MET A 1 15.34 0.49 -21.08
N VAL A 2 15.04 1.62 -20.45
CA VAL A 2 15.57 1.95 -19.11
C VAL A 2 14.80 1.12 -18.06
N PRO A 3 15.46 0.44 -17.11
CA PRO A 3 14.78 -0.30 -16.05
C PRO A 3 13.93 0.64 -15.17
N VAL A 4 12.76 0.17 -14.76
CA VAL A 4 11.87 0.87 -13.84
C VAL A 4 11.87 0.13 -12.51
N CYS A 5 12.23 0.84 -11.44
CA CYS A 5 12.17 0.35 -10.07
C CYS A 5 11.17 1.22 -9.31
N PRO A 6 9.88 0.83 -9.25
CA PRO A 6 8.85 1.66 -8.65
C PRO A 6 9.07 1.91 -7.17
N HIS A 7 8.85 3.16 -6.77
CA HIS A 7 8.74 3.56 -5.37
C HIS A 7 7.47 3.00 -4.72
N ALA A 8 7.57 2.63 -3.45
CA ALA A 8 6.47 2.14 -2.61
C ALA A 8 6.64 2.61 -1.16
N GLY A 9 5.99 1.95 -0.19
CA GLY A 9 6.26 2.15 1.23
C GLY A 9 5.58 3.33 1.92
N GLY A 10 4.78 4.10 1.19
CA GLY A 10 3.69 4.91 1.77
C GLY A 10 2.40 4.10 1.88
N VAL A 11 1.37 4.68 2.52
CA VAL A 11 0.07 4.03 2.73
C VAL A 11 -0.57 3.65 1.40
N GLY A 12 -0.67 2.34 1.12
CA GLY A 12 -1.29 1.81 -0.10
C GLY A 12 -0.44 1.84 -1.36
N LEU A 13 0.80 2.37 -1.31
CA LEU A 13 1.65 2.42 -2.50
C LEU A 13 2.09 1.03 -2.94
N CYS A 14 2.42 0.15 -1.99
CA CYS A 14 2.71 -1.26 -2.25
C CYS A 14 1.52 -1.94 -2.94
N GLU A 15 0.30 -1.69 -2.45
CA GLU A 15 -0.95 -2.24 -2.96
C GLU A 15 -1.21 -1.85 -4.41
N MET A 16 -0.94 -0.60 -4.77
CA MET A 16 -1.15 -0.09 -6.12
C MET A 16 -0.04 -0.47 -7.09
N VAL A 17 1.22 -0.18 -6.74
CA VAL A 17 2.33 -0.19 -7.71
C VAL A 17 2.72 -1.59 -8.16
N GLN A 18 2.40 -2.62 -7.36
CA GLN A 18 2.58 -4.02 -7.77
C GLN A 18 1.85 -4.34 -9.09
N HIS A 19 0.67 -3.76 -9.32
CA HIS A 19 -0.12 -4.00 -10.53
C HIS A 19 0.57 -3.42 -11.76
N LEU A 20 1.14 -2.22 -11.64
CA LEU A 20 1.86 -1.58 -12.74
C LEU A 20 3.11 -2.36 -13.12
N GLN A 21 3.86 -2.85 -12.13
CA GLN A 21 5.07 -3.60 -12.42
C GLN A 21 4.78 -5.00 -12.96
N MET A 22 3.68 -5.64 -12.51
CA MET A 22 3.20 -6.90 -13.08
C MET A 22 2.73 -6.70 -14.52
N TRP A 23 2.03 -5.61 -14.82
CA TRP A 23 1.68 -5.25 -16.20
C TRP A 23 2.91 -4.97 -17.06
N ASP A 24 3.89 -4.22 -16.55
CA ASP A 24 5.16 -3.97 -17.25
C ASP A 24 5.81 -5.29 -17.65
N TYR A 25 5.94 -6.23 -16.70
CA TYR A 25 6.51 -7.54 -16.97
C TYR A 25 5.71 -8.31 -18.04
N VAL A 26 4.39 -8.38 -17.94
CA VAL A 26 3.56 -9.21 -18.85
C VAL A 26 3.41 -8.59 -20.24
N SER A 27 3.30 -7.27 -20.34
CA SER A 27 2.81 -6.60 -21.55
C SER A 27 3.75 -5.57 -22.17
N LEU A 28 4.86 -5.21 -21.50
CA LEU A 28 5.77 -4.17 -21.99
C LEU A 28 7.24 -4.64 -22.03
N SER A 29 7.83 -4.93 -20.86
CA SER A 29 9.25 -5.23 -20.74
C SER A 29 9.60 -6.71 -20.88
N GLY A 30 8.74 -7.63 -20.45
CA GLY A 30 9.00 -9.07 -20.55
C GLY A 30 10.15 -9.57 -19.66
N THR A 31 10.68 -8.76 -18.74
CA THR A 31 11.87 -9.11 -17.94
C THR A 31 11.86 -8.47 -16.55
N THR A 32 12.49 -9.15 -15.58
CA THR A 32 12.78 -8.62 -14.23
C THR A 32 14.26 -8.26 -14.06
N GLU A 33 15.08 -8.40 -15.11
CA GLU A 33 16.51 -8.10 -15.05
C GLU A 33 16.74 -6.64 -14.65
N ASN A 34 17.55 -6.40 -13.62
CA ASN A 34 17.85 -5.07 -13.09
C ASN A 34 16.61 -4.27 -12.66
N ARG A 35 15.52 -4.93 -12.24
CA ARG A 35 14.28 -4.32 -11.79
C ARG A 35 13.88 -4.88 -10.43
N VAL A 36 13.40 -4.01 -9.56
CA VAL A 36 12.86 -4.36 -8.23
C VAL A 36 11.66 -3.47 -7.93
N ILE A 37 10.73 -3.97 -7.12
CA ILE A 37 9.65 -3.17 -6.53
C ILE A 37 10.06 -2.89 -5.09
N GLU A 38 10.07 -1.63 -4.68
CA GLU A 38 10.27 -1.29 -3.27
C GLU A 38 9.16 -1.91 -2.40
N TYR A 39 9.50 -2.35 -1.18
CA TYR A 39 8.54 -2.88 -0.22
C TYR A 39 8.89 -2.35 1.19
N VAL A 40 7.86 -1.97 1.94
CA VAL A 40 7.94 -1.62 3.35
C VAL A 40 6.76 -2.25 4.06
N ASP A 41 7.02 -2.95 5.16
CA ASP A 41 6.00 -3.65 5.96
C ASP A 41 5.27 -2.69 6.91
N GLN A 42 4.41 -1.84 6.34
CA GLN A 42 3.67 -0.82 7.08
C GLN A 42 2.24 -0.68 6.57
N GLN A 43 1.26 -0.73 7.49
CA GLN A 43 -0.14 -0.34 7.27
C GLN A 43 -0.93 -1.20 6.26
N HIS A 44 -0.39 -2.33 5.82
CA HIS A 44 -1.09 -3.28 4.95
C HIS A 44 -2.37 -3.81 5.60
N GLU A 45 -2.40 -3.92 6.93
CA GLU A 45 -3.53 -4.38 7.71
C GLU A 45 -4.80 -3.53 7.52
N HIS A 46 -4.69 -2.32 6.98
CA HIS A 46 -5.80 -1.43 6.73
C HIS A 46 -6.52 -1.69 5.39
N PHE A 47 -5.93 -2.47 4.49
CA PHE A 47 -6.52 -2.77 3.19
C PHE A 47 -7.34 -4.07 3.23
N LEU A 48 -8.40 -4.14 2.42
CA LEU A 48 -9.17 -5.38 2.24
C LEU A 48 -8.36 -6.46 1.49
N THR A 49 -7.45 -6.03 0.61
CA THR A 49 -6.65 -6.91 -0.24
C THR A 49 -5.18 -6.49 -0.18
N PRO A 50 -4.53 -6.68 0.99
CA PRO A 50 -3.14 -6.30 1.17
C PRO A 50 -2.22 -7.05 0.22
N THR A 51 -1.06 -6.47 -0.05
CA THR A 51 0.01 -7.15 -0.78
C THR A 51 0.42 -8.45 -0.08
N VAL A 52 0.82 -9.44 -0.89
CA VAL A 52 1.35 -10.71 -0.37
C VAL A 52 2.76 -10.87 -0.90
N VAL A 53 3.73 -10.87 0.01
CA VAL A 53 5.14 -11.11 -0.32
C VAL A 53 5.52 -12.52 0.13
N LYS A 54 6.13 -13.31 -0.76
CA LYS A 54 6.67 -14.64 -0.44
C LYS A 54 8.11 -14.73 -0.92
N ASN A 55 9.01 -15.15 -0.03
CA ASN A 55 10.44 -15.25 -0.34
C ASN A 55 10.99 -13.96 -0.98
N ALA A 56 10.61 -12.79 -0.44
CA ALA A 56 10.96 -11.46 -0.98
C ALA A 56 10.44 -11.14 -2.41
N HIS A 57 9.38 -11.81 -2.87
CA HIS A 57 8.72 -11.51 -4.15
C HIS A 57 7.24 -11.17 -3.94
N TYR A 58 6.77 -10.13 -4.65
CA TYR A 58 5.35 -9.82 -4.72
C TYR A 58 4.59 -10.94 -5.44
N MET A 59 3.52 -11.42 -4.83
CA MET A 59 2.61 -12.39 -5.44
C MET A 59 1.48 -11.66 -6.18
N PRO A 60 1.09 -12.10 -7.39
CA PRO A 60 0.01 -11.48 -8.12
C PRO A 60 -1.30 -11.42 -7.32
N PRO A 61 -1.95 -10.24 -7.21
CA PRO A 61 -3.27 -10.10 -6.61
C PRO A 61 -4.30 -10.99 -7.33
N LYS A 62 -5.22 -11.57 -6.57
CA LYS A 62 -6.28 -12.45 -7.10
C LYS A 62 -7.66 -11.82 -7.06
N SER A 63 -7.87 -10.86 -6.18
CA SER A 63 -9.12 -10.12 -6.06
C SER A 63 -9.22 -9.08 -7.18
N PRO A 64 -10.43 -8.79 -7.69
CA PRO A 64 -10.61 -7.72 -8.66
C PRO A 64 -10.33 -6.35 -8.05
N GLY A 65 -9.94 -5.40 -8.90
CA GLY A 65 -9.66 -4.02 -8.51
C GLY A 65 -8.16 -3.72 -8.39
N TYR A 66 -7.86 -2.55 -7.82
CA TYR A 66 -6.51 -2.00 -7.76
C TYR A 66 -5.89 -2.06 -6.36
N SER A 67 -6.44 -2.92 -5.50
CA SER A 67 -6.03 -3.12 -4.10
C SER A 67 -6.09 -1.88 -3.19
N THR A 68 -6.78 -0.82 -3.60
CA THR A 68 -6.84 0.47 -2.88
C THR A 68 -7.92 0.55 -1.81
N GLN A 69 -8.81 -0.44 -1.72
CA GLN A 69 -9.94 -0.35 -0.80
C GLN A 69 -9.49 -0.57 0.66
N PHE A 70 -9.66 0.46 1.47
CA PHE A 70 -9.51 0.38 2.92
C PHE A 70 -10.65 -0.44 3.56
N LYS A 71 -10.39 -0.99 4.74
CA LYS A 71 -11.42 -1.47 5.65
C LYS A 71 -12.22 -0.27 6.17
N ASP A 72 -13.54 -0.39 6.24
CA ASP A 72 -14.41 0.67 6.78
C ASP A 72 -13.97 1.14 8.18
N GLN A 73 -13.52 0.18 9.00
CA GLN A 73 -13.02 0.46 10.34
C GLN A 73 -11.77 1.36 10.35
N THR A 74 -10.87 1.19 9.38
CA THR A 74 -9.70 2.07 9.23
C THR A 74 -10.13 3.51 9.03
N ILE A 75 -11.15 3.74 8.18
CA ILE A 75 -11.66 5.08 7.91
C ILE A 75 -12.22 5.68 9.20
N LEU A 76 -13.10 4.95 9.90
CA LEU A 76 -13.68 5.41 11.17
C LEU A 76 -12.64 5.69 12.27
N ASP A 77 -11.52 4.98 12.25
CA ASP A 77 -10.49 5.10 13.29
C ASP A 77 -9.51 6.24 13.00
N TYR A 78 -9.13 6.43 11.74
CA TYR A 78 -8.02 7.30 11.35
C TYR A 78 -8.40 8.51 10.51
N GLU A 79 -9.69 8.71 10.18
CA GLU A 79 -10.16 9.94 9.54
C GLU A 79 -9.76 11.16 10.38
N TYR A 80 -8.97 12.06 9.82
CA TYR A 80 -8.64 13.30 10.51
C TYR A 80 -9.79 14.31 10.36
N PRO A 81 -10.18 15.05 11.41
CA PRO A 81 -9.74 14.95 12.80
C PRO A 81 -10.64 14.08 13.68
N HIS A 82 -11.73 13.54 13.14
CA HIS A 82 -12.84 13.00 13.92
C HIS A 82 -12.72 11.52 14.26
N GLY A 83 -11.81 10.81 13.61
CA GLY A 83 -11.53 9.40 13.82
C GLY A 83 -11.11 9.11 15.25
N ARG A 84 -11.44 7.90 15.69
CA ARG A 84 -11.22 7.43 17.07
C ARG A 84 -9.80 7.70 17.57
N GLU A 85 -8.79 7.42 16.75
CA GLU A 85 -7.39 7.55 17.12
C GLU A 85 -6.97 9.00 17.26
N TRP A 86 -7.41 9.89 16.37
CA TRP A 86 -7.17 11.34 16.49
C TRP A 86 -7.83 11.91 17.74
N GLN A 87 -9.10 11.58 17.98
CA GLN A 87 -9.81 12.01 19.18
C GLN A 87 -9.14 11.49 20.46
N SER A 88 -8.62 10.27 20.45
CA SER A 88 -7.83 9.71 21.55
C SER A 88 -6.55 10.52 21.78
N MET A 89 -5.78 10.80 20.72
CA MET A 89 -4.53 11.57 20.81
C MET A 89 -4.75 13.03 21.24
N PHE A 90 -5.86 13.66 20.83
CA PHE A 90 -6.23 15.00 21.33
C PHE A 90 -6.60 14.97 22.81
N LYS A 91 -7.38 13.99 23.28
CA LYS A 91 -7.74 13.84 24.70
C LYS A 91 -6.52 13.59 25.59
N GLN A 92 -5.53 12.87 25.07
CA GLN A 92 -4.25 12.62 25.75
C GLN A 92 -3.29 13.82 25.69
N GLY A 93 -3.62 14.86 24.90
CA GLY A 93 -2.77 16.03 24.70
C GLY A 93 -1.48 15.76 23.90
N ILE A 94 -1.40 14.62 23.20
CA ILE A 94 -0.26 14.27 22.32
C ILE A 94 -0.21 15.26 21.16
N TYR A 95 -1.38 15.56 20.59
CA TYR A 95 -1.56 16.57 19.55
C TYR A 95 -2.58 17.60 20.03
N LYS A 96 -2.47 18.82 19.51
CA LYS A 96 -3.45 19.89 19.74
C LYS A 96 -4.28 20.04 18.48
N PHE A 97 -5.60 19.98 18.65
CA PHE A 97 -6.51 20.42 17.61
C PHE A 97 -6.62 21.95 17.70
N ASN A 98 -6.27 22.65 16.62
CA ASN A 98 -6.38 24.11 16.53
C ASN A 98 -7.80 24.53 16.18
#